data_AF-A0A5S9IHQ6-F1
#
_entry.id   AF-A0A5S9IHQ6-F1
#
_cell.length_a   1.000
_cell.length_b   1.000
_cell.length_c   1.000
_cell.angle_alpha   90.00
_cell.angle_beta   90.00
_cell.angle_gamma   90.00
#
_symmetry.space_group_name_H-M   'P 1'
#
loop_
_entity.id
_entity.type
_entity.pdbx_description
1 polymer ?
#
loop_
_entity_poly.entity_id
_entity_poly.type
_entity_poly.pdbx_seq_one_letter_code
_entity_poly.pdbx_strand_id
1 'polypeptide(L)'
;MIFFHGTSENFLKDIKKNGLRSVTDDQWLTEITGEKFCCIASKPNAGEGGSPSYFAVQGARDRNCDGYLVVIDIEENSDFLAILDNKVLDDYVRFHFFVREEFRKVGYALYKVWKKKSYPHPKKRKAKESDAIIFNAYDQRGYYKDLRKQDERFMFDILGVEVSDEFVDFIEHVGFGEPFYHFLQIHFSNIEESEYIELNAQYEDHCAFWCNFYSKFPLNISEKKWQYVNEWFSPEWLKKRRLEKANRNSQVLVKSVAPELIVGFIHIASPSGFIKKFRPSKAKGGSFSQMVWREVFQMTS
;
A
#
# COMPACT_ATOMS: atom_id res chain seq x y z
N MET A 1 -9.87 8.69 21.28
CA MET A 1 -9.88 9.13 19.86
C MET A 1 -10.66 8.10 19.07
N ILE A 2 -11.56 8.54 18.20
CA ILE A 2 -12.38 7.61 17.40
C ILE A 2 -11.61 7.11 16.18
N PHE A 3 -11.61 5.79 16.02
CA PHE A 3 -11.10 5.06 14.86
C PHE A 3 -12.19 4.20 14.24
N PHE A 4 -11.92 3.76 13.01
CA PHE A 4 -12.84 2.96 12.21
C PHE A 4 -12.15 1.70 11.68
N HIS A 5 -12.88 0.59 11.68
CA HIS A 5 -12.48 -0.66 11.02
C HIS A 5 -13.62 -1.16 10.12
N GLY A 6 -13.28 -1.66 8.94
CA GLY A 6 -14.25 -2.17 7.96
C GLY A 6 -14.47 -3.67 8.09
N THR A 7 -15.71 -4.12 8.17
CA THR A 7 -16.02 -5.55 8.28
C THR A 7 -17.33 -5.92 7.60
N SER A 8 -17.61 -7.22 7.51
CA SER A 8 -18.88 -7.78 7.02
C SER A 8 -19.71 -8.36 8.17
N GLU A 9 -21.02 -8.46 7.98
CA GLU A 9 -22.01 -8.93 8.97
C GLU A 9 -21.59 -10.21 9.70
N ASN A 10 -21.02 -11.16 8.94
CA ASN A 10 -20.58 -12.47 9.45
C ASN A 10 -19.61 -12.40 10.64
N PHE A 11 -18.84 -11.31 10.77
CA PHE A 11 -17.86 -11.15 11.84
C PHE A 11 -18.38 -10.37 13.05
N LEU A 12 -19.56 -9.73 12.97
CA LEU A 12 -20.04 -8.83 14.01
C LEU A 12 -20.22 -9.52 15.37
N LYS A 13 -20.75 -10.75 15.37
CA LYS A 13 -20.97 -11.51 16.61
C LYS A 13 -19.65 -11.82 17.31
N ASP A 14 -18.62 -12.18 16.54
CA ASP A 14 -17.30 -12.46 17.06
C ASP A 14 -16.65 -11.18 17.59
N ILE A 15 -16.65 -10.10 16.80
CA ILE A 15 -16.07 -8.81 17.17
C ILE A 15 -16.72 -8.26 18.45
N LYS A 16 -18.04 -8.36 18.59
CA LYS A 16 -18.75 -7.96 19.83
C LYS A 16 -18.31 -8.75 21.05
N LYS A 17 -18.03 -10.04 20.91
CA LYS A 17 -17.68 -10.93 22.02
C LYS A 17 -16.20 -10.83 22.37
N ASN A 18 -15.35 -10.69 21.35
CA ASN A 18 -13.93 -10.99 21.42
C ASN A 18 -13.03 -9.82 21.03
N GLY A 19 -13.61 -8.70 20.58
CA GLY A 19 -12.87 -7.54 20.09
C GLY A 19 -12.34 -7.74 18.67
N LEU A 20 -11.52 -6.80 18.19
CA LEU A 20 -10.77 -6.98 16.96
C LEU A 20 -9.48 -7.72 17.25
N ARG A 21 -9.26 -8.84 16.58
CA ARG A 21 -8.04 -9.66 16.71
C ARG A 21 -7.14 -9.47 15.50
N SER A 22 -5.84 -9.61 15.70
CA SER A 22 -4.86 -9.61 14.64
C SER A 22 -4.99 -10.85 13.76
N VAL A 23 -5.62 -10.66 12.60
CA VAL A 23 -5.83 -11.72 11.61
C VAL A 23 -5.09 -11.45 10.30
N THR A 24 -4.63 -10.21 10.12
CA THR A 24 -4.04 -9.75 8.87
C THR A 24 -2.55 -10.10 8.80
N ASP A 25 -2.12 -10.59 7.64
CA ASP A 25 -0.76 -11.01 7.31
C ASP A 25 -0.22 -10.28 6.07
N ASP A 26 -0.74 -9.10 5.76
CA ASP A 26 -0.29 -8.33 4.60
C ASP A 26 1.21 -8.11 4.70
N GLN A 27 1.94 -8.73 3.77
CA GLN A 27 3.39 -8.88 3.88
C GLN A 27 4.07 -7.52 4.10
N TRP A 28 3.68 -6.51 3.33
CA TRP A 28 4.21 -5.14 3.40
C TRP A 28 4.14 -4.44 4.76
N LEU A 29 3.18 -4.82 5.62
CA LEU A 29 2.94 -4.24 6.93
C LEU A 29 3.54 -5.16 8.00
N THR A 30 3.48 -6.48 7.80
CA THR A 30 4.20 -7.44 8.65
C THR A 30 5.72 -7.27 8.58
N GLU A 31 6.29 -6.90 7.42
CA GLU A 31 7.72 -6.55 7.25
C GLU A 31 8.12 -5.34 8.13
N ILE A 32 7.15 -4.53 8.54
CA ILE A 32 7.33 -3.32 9.33
C ILE A 32 7.07 -3.61 10.80
N THR A 33 5.96 -4.26 11.12
CA THR A 33 5.56 -4.54 12.51
C THR A 33 6.28 -5.73 13.12
N GLY A 34 6.72 -6.70 12.32
CA GLY A 34 7.28 -7.98 12.78
C GLY A 34 6.24 -8.91 13.42
N GLU A 35 4.97 -8.52 13.45
CA GLU A 35 3.88 -9.22 14.13
C GLU A 35 2.57 -9.05 13.37
N LYS A 36 1.61 -9.95 13.63
CA LYS A 36 0.24 -9.81 13.12
C LYS A 36 -0.43 -8.59 13.74
N PHE A 37 -1.28 -7.94 12.95
CA PHE A 37 -1.95 -6.70 13.36
C PHE A 37 -3.43 -6.73 12.97
N CYS A 38 -4.21 -5.82 13.55
CA CYS A 38 -5.43 -5.33 12.97
C CYS A 38 -5.28 -3.85 12.62
N CYS A 39 -5.88 -3.48 11.50
CA CYS A 39 -5.84 -2.13 10.98
C CYS A 39 -7.08 -1.35 11.42
N ILE A 40 -6.87 -0.18 12.02
CA ILE A 40 -7.90 0.81 12.31
C ILE A 40 -7.48 2.15 11.67
N ALA A 41 -8.44 2.99 11.27
CA ALA A 41 -8.13 4.23 10.60
C ALA A 41 -8.82 5.43 11.25
N SER A 42 -8.18 6.59 11.22
CA SER A 42 -8.72 7.84 11.79
C SER A 42 -9.93 8.40 11.02
N LYS A 43 -10.23 7.84 9.85
CA LYS A 43 -11.36 8.20 8.99
C LYS A 43 -12.04 6.94 8.43
N PRO A 44 -13.35 6.99 8.17
CA PRO A 44 -14.06 5.85 7.59
C PRO A 44 -13.65 5.57 6.12
N ASN A 45 -12.99 6.52 5.46
CA ASN A 45 -12.53 6.44 4.07
C ASN A 45 -11.03 6.80 3.94
N ALA A 46 -10.22 6.40 4.92
CA ALA A 46 -8.80 6.73 4.97
C ALA A 46 -7.97 5.80 4.06
N GLY A 47 -7.23 6.39 3.10
CA GLY A 47 -6.24 5.70 2.27
C GLY A 47 -6.79 4.79 1.16
N GLU A 48 -5.97 4.52 0.15
CA GLU A 48 -6.17 3.48 -0.85
C GLU A 48 -5.71 2.10 -0.36
N GLY A 49 -4.95 2.01 0.73
CA GLY A 49 -4.39 0.77 1.31
C GLY A 49 -5.07 0.28 2.59
N GLY A 50 -6.06 1.01 3.09
CA GLY A 50 -6.62 0.79 4.43
C GLY A 50 -8.06 1.24 4.64
N SER A 51 -8.78 1.64 3.58
CA SER A 51 -10.08 2.31 3.72
C SER A 51 -11.12 1.41 4.39
N PRO A 52 -11.58 1.73 5.62
CA PRO A 52 -12.57 0.91 6.31
C PRO A 52 -13.87 0.74 5.49
N SER A 53 -14.32 1.81 4.84
CA SER A 53 -15.51 1.78 4.00
C SER A 53 -15.36 0.89 2.77
N TYR A 54 -14.17 0.84 2.17
CA TYR A 54 -13.92 -0.07 1.06
C TYR A 54 -14.00 -1.53 1.54
N PHE A 55 -13.30 -1.88 2.63
CA PHE A 55 -13.32 -3.26 3.14
C PHE A 55 -14.71 -3.72 3.55
N ALA A 56 -15.53 -2.82 4.12
CA ALA A 56 -16.92 -3.11 4.43
C ALA A 56 -17.75 -3.39 3.15
N VAL A 57 -17.60 -2.55 2.11
CA VAL A 57 -18.33 -2.71 0.84
C VAL A 57 -17.87 -3.95 0.07
N GLN A 58 -16.57 -4.19 -0.01
CA GLN A 58 -16.00 -5.34 -0.70
C GLN A 58 -16.38 -6.63 0.02
N GLY A 59 -16.24 -6.66 1.35
CA GLY A 59 -16.65 -7.79 2.17
C GLY A 59 -18.14 -8.11 2.05
N ALA A 60 -19.00 -7.09 1.96
CA ALA A 60 -20.43 -7.24 1.74
C ALA A 60 -20.74 -7.89 0.38
N ARG A 61 -20.05 -7.48 -0.69
CA ARG A 61 -20.18 -8.04 -2.04
C ARG A 61 -19.71 -9.48 -2.11
N ASP A 62 -18.48 -9.74 -1.69
CA ASP A 62 -17.83 -11.06 -1.85
C ASP A 62 -18.55 -12.15 -1.05
N ARG A 63 -19.13 -11.79 0.09
CA ARG A 63 -19.82 -12.72 1.00
C ARG A 63 -21.35 -12.64 0.90
N ASN A 64 -21.88 -11.81 0.01
CA ASN A 64 -23.31 -11.56 -0.15
C ASN A 64 -24.04 -11.30 1.20
N CYS A 65 -23.50 -10.38 2.00
CA CYS A 65 -24.06 -9.96 3.29
C CYS A 65 -23.93 -8.43 3.48
N ASP A 66 -24.39 -7.89 4.60
CA ASP A 66 -24.24 -6.46 4.89
C ASP A 66 -22.81 -6.10 5.36
N GLY A 67 -22.42 -4.85 5.15
CA GLY A 67 -21.10 -4.29 5.43
C GLY A 67 -21.16 -3.17 6.47
N TYR A 68 -20.23 -3.21 7.42
CA TYR A 68 -20.26 -2.38 8.62
C TYR A 68 -18.93 -1.66 8.87
N LEU A 69 -19.04 -0.47 9.45
CA LEU A 69 -17.94 0.16 10.17
C LEU A 69 -18.04 -0.18 11.64
N VAL A 70 -16.96 -0.67 12.22
CA VAL A 70 -16.76 -0.76 13.66
C VAL A 70 -16.22 0.58 14.14
N VAL A 71 -16.89 1.19 15.12
CA VAL A 71 -16.49 2.46 15.75
C VAL A 71 -15.76 2.13 17.04
N ILE A 72 -14.56 2.66 17.18
CA ILE A 72 -13.61 2.29 18.23
C ILE A 72 -13.14 3.56 18.91
N ASP A 73 -13.13 3.60 20.25
CA ASP A 73 -12.56 4.71 21.01
C ASP A 73 -11.31 4.25 21.75
N ILE A 74 -10.14 4.75 21.33
CA ILE A 74 -8.85 4.41 21.91
C ILE A 74 -8.09 5.68 22.25
N GLU A 75 -7.42 5.71 23.41
CA GLU A 75 -6.55 6.82 23.80
C GLU A 75 -5.31 6.92 22.91
N GLU A 76 -4.87 8.15 22.59
CA GLU A 76 -3.73 8.41 21.70
C GLU A 76 -2.39 7.81 22.17
N ASN A 77 -2.28 7.39 23.44
CA ASN A 77 -1.08 6.81 24.04
C ASN A 77 -1.18 5.28 24.23
N SER A 78 -2.09 4.62 23.53
CA SER A 78 -2.22 3.16 23.61
C SER A 78 -1.07 2.45 22.88
N ASP A 79 -0.89 1.15 23.15
CA ASP A 79 0.16 0.30 22.56
C ASP A 79 -0.06 0.06 21.04
N PHE A 80 0.16 1.10 20.24
CA PHE A 80 0.14 1.04 18.79
C PHE A 80 1.43 0.42 18.25
N LEU A 81 1.32 -0.53 17.33
CA LEU A 81 2.47 -1.15 16.67
C LEU A 81 3.13 -0.17 15.69
N ALA A 82 2.30 0.56 14.94
CA ALA A 82 2.74 1.58 14.00
C ALA A 82 1.58 2.55 13.70
N ILE A 83 1.96 3.79 13.39
CA ILE A 83 1.05 4.82 12.88
C ILE A 83 1.62 5.27 11.54
N LEU A 84 0.82 5.21 10.49
CA LEU A 84 1.24 5.52 9.13
C LEU A 84 0.33 6.59 8.56
N ASP A 85 0.90 7.60 7.89
CA ASP A 85 0.10 8.49 7.05
C ASP A 85 -0.40 7.69 5.83
N ASN A 86 -1.68 7.84 5.49
CA ASN A 86 -2.27 7.07 4.40
C ASN A 86 -1.60 7.33 3.06
N LYS A 87 -1.20 8.58 2.76
CA LYS A 87 -0.53 8.89 1.49
C LYS A 87 0.83 8.22 1.41
N VAL A 88 1.56 8.23 2.52
CA VAL A 88 2.87 7.56 2.62
C VAL A 88 2.72 6.06 2.44
N LEU A 89 1.70 5.44 3.07
CA LEU A 89 1.42 4.03 2.88
C LEU A 89 1.02 3.74 1.42
N ASP A 90 0.09 4.49 0.84
CA ASP A 90 -0.36 4.30 -0.55
C ASP A 90 0.82 4.41 -1.54
N ASP A 91 1.72 5.36 -1.33
CA ASP A 91 2.94 5.51 -2.15
C ASP A 91 3.92 4.36 -1.95
N TYR A 92 4.11 3.92 -0.70
CA TYR A 92 4.96 2.78 -0.38
C TYR A 92 4.47 1.54 -1.13
N VAL A 93 3.19 1.24 -1.00
CA VAL A 93 2.55 0.13 -1.69
C VAL A 93 2.78 0.18 -3.20
N ARG A 94 2.41 1.29 -3.84
CA ARG A 94 2.33 1.40 -5.30
C ARG A 94 3.70 1.51 -5.96
N PHE A 95 4.60 2.29 -5.38
CA PHE A 95 5.85 2.70 -6.02
C PHE A 95 7.10 2.11 -5.38
N HIS A 96 6.94 1.35 -4.29
CA HIS A 96 8.04 0.67 -3.62
C HIS A 96 7.75 -0.83 -3.57
N PHE A 97 6.71 -1.26 -2.86
CA PHE A 97 6.44 -2.68 -2.60
C PHE A 97 6.11 -3.48 -3.88
N PHE A 98 5.13 -3.07 -4.69
CA PHE A 98 4.72 -3.85 -5.87
C PHE A 98 5.77 -3.91 -6.99
N VAL A 99 6.56 -2.84 -7.15
CA VAL A 99 7.53 -2.73 -8.24
C VAL A 99 8.92 -3.26 -7.87
N ARG A 100 9.19 -3.57 -6.58
CA ARG A 100 10.53 -3.95 -6.12
C ARG A 100 11.05 -5.24 -6.73
N GLU A 101 10.18 -6.20 -7.01
CA GLU A 101 10.60 -7.45 -7.65
C GLU A 101 11.02 -7.21 -9.09
N GLU A 102 10.19 -6.48 -9.83
CA GLU A 102 10.49 -6.14 -11.22
C GLU A 102 11.76 -5.28 -11.28
N PHE A 103 11.90 -4.27 -10.40
CA PHE A 103 13.10 -3.45 -10.32
C PHE A 103 14.36 -4.27 -10.02
N ARG A 104 14.28 -5.29 -9.16
CA ARG A 104 15.39 -6.23 -8.93
C ARG A 104 15.77 -6.99 -10.20
N LYS A 105 14.81 -7.38 -11.03
CA LYS A 105 15.11 -8.18 -12.24
C LYS A 105 15.62 -7.31 -13.39
N VAL A 106 15.09 -6.10 -13.55
CA VAL A 106 15.33 -5.28 -14.76
C VAL A 106 16.11 -3.99 -14.50
N GLY A 107 16.22 -3.52 -13.25
CA GLY A 107 16.78 -2.22 -12.90
C GLY A 107 18.23 -2.02 -13.35
N TYR A 108 19.09 -3.02 -13.15
CA TYR A 108 20.49 -2.94 -13.60
C TYR A 108 20.61 -2.98 -15.13
N ALA A 109 19.78 -3.78 -15.81
CA ALA A 109 19.73 -3.80 -17.27
C ALA A 109 19.30 -2.44 -17.83
N LEU A 110 18.26 -1.83 -17.25
CA LEU A 110 17.83 -0.47 -17.55
C LEU A 110 18.97 0.53 -17.36
N TYR A 111 19.68 0.49 -16.23
CA TYR A 111 20.85 1.34 -15.99
C TYR A 111 21.90 1.24 -17.11
N LYS A 112 22.25 0.01 -17.51
CA LYS A 112 23.25 -0.23 -18.56
C LYS A 112 22.82 0.30 -19.94
N VAL A 113 21.55 0.13 -20.33
CA VAL A 113 21.07 0.60 -21.63
C VAL A 113 20.87 2.11 -21.66
N TRP A 114 20.40 2.69 -20.55
CA TRP A 114 20.14 4.12 -20.43
C TRP A 114 21.42 4.95 -20.36
N LYS A 115 22.49 4.40 -19.77
CA LYS A 115 23.84 5.00 -19.81
C LYS A 115 24.38 5.21 -21.23
N LYS A 116 23.91 4.43 -22.21
CA LYS A 116 24.45 4.38 -23.58
C LYS A 116 23.59 5.11 -24.62
N LYS A 117 22.35 5.48 -24.30
CA LYS A 117 21.37 6.00 -25.27
C LYS A 117 20.57 7.16 -24.70
N SER A 118 20.13 8.07 -25.57
CA SER A 118 19.20 9.15 -25.23
C SER A 118 17.83 8.63 -24.82
N TYR A 119 17.14 9.40 -23.97
CA TYR A 119 15.85 9.12 -23.33
C TYR A 119 14.77 8.69 -24.35
N PRO A 120 14.51 7.39 -24.55
CA PRO A 120 13.60 6.93 -25.59
C PRO A 120 12.18 6.85 -25.04
N HIS A 121 11.20 7.14 -25.89
CA HIS A 121 9.82 6.88 -25.55
C HIS A 121 9.56 5.36 -25.51
N PRO A 122 8.93 4.83 -24.43
CA PRO A 122 8.62 3.41 -24.33
C PRO A 122 7.66 2.98 -25.43
N LYS A 123 7.91 1.81 -26.04
CA LYS A 123 6.97 1.25 -27.03
C LYS A 123 5.93 0.41 -26.30
N LYS A 124 4.65 0.79 -26.44
CA LYS A 124 3.51 0.16 -25.76
C LYS A 124 2.90 -0.96 -26.60
N ARG A 125 2.60 -2.10 -25.97
CA ARG A 125 1.78 -3.19 -26.55
C ARG A 125 0.83 -3.78 -25.51
N LYS A 126 -0.28 -4.39 -25.96
CA LYS A 126 -1.14 -5.17 -25.05
C LYS A 126 -0.36 -6.35 -24.49
N ALA A 127 -0.58 -6.64 -23.21
CA ALA A 127 -0.02 -7.82 -22.58
C ALA A 127 -0.66 -9.09 -23.14
N LYS A 128 0.12 -10.16 -23.23
CA LYS A 128 -0.24 -11.51 -23.64
C LYS A 128 -0.17 -12.44 -22.42
N GLU A 129 -0.85 -13.58 -22.48
CA GLU A 129 -0.79 -14.59 -21.40
C GLU A 129 0.64 -15.11 -21.16
N SER A 130 1.49 -15.12 -22.20
CA SER A 130 2.89 -15.54 -22.11
C SER A 130 3.82 -14.47 -21.54
N ASP A 131 3.35 -13.23 -21.38
CA ASP A 131 4.21 -12.19 -20.83
C ASP A 131 4.50 -12.49 -19.38
N ALA A 132 5.79 -12.48 -19.02
CA ALA A 132 6.22 -12.54 -17.64
C ALA A 132 5.90 -11.21 -16.97
N ILE A 133 4.62 -10.94 -16.69
CA ILE A 133 4.25 -9.84 -15.82
C ILE A 133 4.69 -10.25 -14.41
N ILE A 134 5.78 -9.63 -13.97
CA ILE A 134 6.45 -10.00 -12.72
C ILE A 134 5.59 -9.47 -11.58
N PHE A 135 4.87 -10.39 -10.96
CA PHE A 135 4.09 -10.13 -9.77
C PHE A 135 4.74 -10.82 -8.59
N ASN A 136 4.86 -10.12 -7.47
CA ASN A 136 5.22 -10.78 -6.23
C ASN A 136 4.00 -11.62 -5.79
N ALA A 137 4.26 -12.90 -5.52
CA ALA A 137 3.22 -13.88 -5.13
C ALA A 137 2.47 -13.48 -3.85
N TYR A 138 3.09 -12.63 -3.03
CA TYR A 138 2.52 -12.07 -1.80
C TYR A 138 1.84 -10.71 -2.00
N ASP A 139 1.87 -10.17 -3.21
CA ASP A 139 1.11 -8.97 -3.52
C ASP A 139 -0.37 -9.35 -3.46
N GLN A 140 -1.05 -8.96 -2.39
CA GLN A 140 -2.51 -9.06 -2.23
C GLN A 140 -3.23 -8.08 -3.18
N ARG A 141 -2.95 -8.25 -4.48
CA ARG A 141 -3.33 -7.38 -5.59
C ARG A 141 -4.83 -7.26 -5.79
N GLY A 142 -5.66 -8.12 -5.19
CA GLY A 142 -7.12 -8.06 -5.37
C GLY A 142 -7.66 -6.65 -5.12
N TYR A 143 -7.25 -6.04 -4.00
CA TYR A 143 -7.68 -4.70 -3.63
C TYR A 143 -7.20 -3.61 -4.61
N TYR A 144 -5.90 -3.57 -4.94
CA TYR A 144 -5.35 -2.54 -5.81
C TYR A 144 -5.67 -2.77 -7.31
N LYS A 145 -5.96 -4.01 -7.72
CA LYS A 145 -6.51 -4.34 -9.03
C LYS A 145 -7.92 -3.76 -9.19
N ASP A 146 -8.77 -3.91 -8.17
CA ASP A 146 -10.12 -3.34 -8.18
C ASP A 146 -10.11 -1.80 -8.25
N LEU A 147 -9.10 -1.16 -7.64
CA LEU A 147 -8.91 0.30 -7.72
C LEU A 147 -8.52 0.77 -9.13
N ARG A 148 -7.73 -0.02 -9.87
CA ARG A 148 -7.25 0.37 -11.21
C ARG A 148 -8.34 0.31 -12.29
N LYS A 149 -9.43 -0.46 -12.11
CA LYS A 149 -10.54 -0.63 -13.09
C LYS A 149 -10.07 -0.80 -14.55
N GLN A 150 -8.90 -1.41 -14.74
CA GLN A 150 -8.29 -1.62 -16.03
C GLN A 150 -8.26 -3.11 -16.30
N ASP A 151 -9.20 -3.58 -17.12
CA ASP A 151 -9.21 -4.95 -17.61
C ASP A 151 -8.07 -5.19 -18.61
N GLU A 152 -7.57 -4.12 -19.26
CA GLU A 152 -6.48 -4.20 -20.22
C GLU A 152 -5.12 -3.89 -19.56
N ARG A 153 -4.23 -4.89 -19.58
CA ARG A 153 -2.82 -4.77 -19.17
C ARG A 153 -1.92 -4.49 -20.36
N PHE A 154 -0.84 -3.76 -20.11
CA PHE A 154 0.14 -3.41 -21.13
C PHE A 154 1.57 -3.78 -20.72
N MET A 155 2.38 -4.10 -21.73
CA MET A 155 3.83 -4.23 -21.62
C MET A 155 4.48 -3.08 -22.40
N PHE A 156 5.63 -2.64 -21.91
CA PHE A 156 6.40 -1.57 -22.49
C PHE A 156 7.82 -2.04 -22.77
N ASP A 157 8.33 -1.75 -23.97
CA ASP A 157 9.73 -1.96 -24.32
C ASP A 157 10.49 -0.64 -24.16
N ILE A 158 11.46 -0.63 -23.24
CA ILE A 158 12.41 0.45 -23.01
C ILE A 158 13.81 -0.05 -23.41
N LEU A 159 14.24 0.30 -24.63
CA LEU A 159 15.57 -0.04 -25.15
C LEU A 159 15.91 -1.54 -25.20
N GLY A 160 14.91 -2.39 -25.41
CA GLY A 160 15.02 -3.85 -25.42
C GLY A 160 14.80 -4.48 -24.05
N VAL A 161 14.39 -3.70 -23.04
CA VAL A 161 13.99 -4.20 -21.71
C VAL A 161 12.47 -4.09 -21.60
N GLU A 162 11.81 -5.23 -21.47
CA GLU A 162 10.36 -5.27 -21.27
C GLU A 162 9.99 -5.02 -19.81
N VAL A 163 9.03 -4.13 -19.59
CA VAL A 163 8.50 -3.77 -18.25
C VAL A 163 6.98 -3.68 -18.26
N SER A 164 6.38 -3.84 -17.08
CA SER A 164 4.94 -3.74 -16.87
C SER A 164 4.43 -2.28 -16.88
N ASP A 165 3.12 -2.13 -17.08
CA ASP A 165 2.42 -0.86 -16.85
C ASP A 165 2.59 -0.30 -15.43
N GLU A 166 2.59 -1.14 -14.40
CA GLU A 166 2.87 -0.75 -13.01
C GLU A 166 4.29 -0.18 -12.84
N PHE A 167 5.26 -0.76 -13.54
CA PHE A 167 6.63 -0.24 -13.54
C PHE A 167 6.74 1.09 -14.29
N VAL A 168 6.01 1.26 -15.40
CA VAL A 168 5.92 2.56 -16.08
C VAL A 168 5.29 3.63 -15.17
N ASP A 169 4.22 3.32 -14.45
CA ASP A 169 3.64 4.25 -13.47
C ASP A 169 4.67 4.68 -12.42
N PHE A 170 5.53 3.75 -11.99
CA PHE A 170 6.64 4.04 -11.09
C PHE A 170 7.70 4.95 -11.74
N ILE A 171 8.09 4.70 -13.00
CA ILE A 171 9.00 5.59 -13.73
C ILE A 171 8.40 7.00 -13.83
N GLU A 172 7.11 7.11 -14.14
CA GLU A 172 6.40 8.38 -14.22
C GLU A 172 6.34 9.10 -12.87
N HIS A 173 6.14 8.34 -11.77
CA HIS A 173 6.18 8.86 -10.41
C HIS A 173 7.54 9.47 -10.03
N VAL A 174 8.64 8.80 -10.38
CA VAL A 174 10.01 9.32 -10.19
C VAL A 174 10.30 10.50 -11.13
N GLY A 175 9.75 10.45 -12.34
CA GLY A 175 9.95 11.40 -13.42
C GLY A 175 10.68 10.76 -14.60
N PHE A 176 10.02 10.72 -15.76
CA PHE A 176 10.58 10.10 -16.96
C PHE A 176 11.82 10.85 -17.47
N GLY A 177 12.78 10.12 -18.03
CA GLY A 177 13.95 10.71 -18.66
C GLY A 177 15.13 10.87 -17.69
N GLU A 178 15.62 12.10 -17.56
CA GLU A 178 16.76 12.43 -16.69
C GLU A 178 16.52 12.09 -15.21
N PRO A 179 15.35 12.38 -14.60
CA PRO A 179 15.13 12.04 -13.20
C PRO A 179 15.19 10.53 -12.93
N PHE A 180 14.55 9.71 -13.77
CA PHE A 180 14.62 8.26 -13.62
C PHE A 180 16.03 7.70 -13.90
N TYR A 181 16.75 8.26 -14.87
CA TYR A 181 18.14 7.87 -15.06
C TYR A 181 19.01 8.20 -13.85
N HIS A 182 18.80 9.38 -13.23
CA HIS A 182 19.49 9.74 -12.00
C HIS A 182 19.12 8.79 -10.84
N PHE A 183 17.85 8.37 -10.74
CA PHE A 183 17.43 7.32 -9.80
C PHE A 183 18.20 6.01 -10.02
N LEU A 184 18.36 5.57 -11.28
CA LEU A 184 19.16 4.38 -11.62
C LEU A 184 20.64 4.58 -11.27
N GLN A 185 21.21 5.76 -11.52
CA GLN A 185 22.59 6.09 -11.16
C GLN A 185 22.81 6.01 -9.65
N ILE A 186 21.90 6.56 -8.84
CA ILE A 186 21.98 6.47 -7.38
C ILE A 186 22.07 5.00 -6.95
N HIS A 187 21.27 4.12 -7.54
CA HIS A 187 21.23 2.71 -7.16
C HIS A 187 22.41 1.87 -7.69
N PHE A 188 22.91 2.13 -8.89
CA PHE A 188 23.78 1.17 -9.60
C PHE A 188 25.14 1.71 -10.02
N SER A 189 25.44 2.99 -9.86
CA SER A 189 26.69 3.59 -10.37
C SER A 189 27.97 3.03 -9.76
N ASN A 190 27.89 2.52 -8.52
CA ASN A 190 29.02 1.95 -7.79
C ASN A 190 28.97 0.42 -7.70
N ILE A 191 28.19 -0.24 -8.57
CA ILE A 191 27.98 -1.69 -8.54
C ILE A 191 28.48 -2.30 -9.85
N GLU A 192 29.47 -3.19 -9.75
CA GLU A 192 29.95 -3.96 -10.88
C GLU A 192 28.95 -5.06 -11.25
N GLU A 193 28.91 -5.43 -12.54
CA GLU A 193 27.91 -6.40 -13.04
C GLU A 193 28.04 -7.76 -12.36
N SER A 194 29.27 -8.19 -12.09
CA SER A 194 29.54 -9.45 -11.39
C SER A 194 28.98 -9.46 -9.96
N GLU A 195 29.11 -8.35 -9.23
CA GLU A 195 28.62 -8.23 -7.85
C GLU A 195 27.08 -8.21 -7.80
N TYR A 196 26.45 -7.58 -8.79
CA TYR A 196 24.99 -7.55 -8.89
C TYR A 196 24.42 -8.92 -9.27
N ILE A 197 25.08 -9.66 -10.16
CA ILE A 197 24.72 -11.04 -10.52
C ILE A 197 24.87 -11.94 -9.29
N GLU A 198 25.97 -11.83 -8.55
CA GLU A 198 26.21 -12.59 -7.32
C GLU A 198 25.11 -12.33 -6.29
N LEU A 199 24.77 -11.06 -6.02
CA LEU A 199 23.71 -10.72 -5.08
C LEU A 199 22.35 -11.28 -5.52
N ASN A 200 22.03 -11.21 -6.81
CA ASN A 200 20.78 -11.78 -7.34
C ASN A 200 20.73 -13.31 -7.26
N ALA A 201 21.87 -13.99 -7.35
CA ALA A 201 21.94 -15.44 -7.20
C ALA A 201 21.65 -15.90 -5.76
N GLN A 202 21.85 -15.02 -4.77
CA GLN A 202 21.56 -15.24 -3.35
C GLN A 202 20.14 -14.81 -2.94
N TYR A 203 19.24 -14.63 -3.91
CA TYR A 203 17.88 -14.19 -3.63
C TYR A 203 17.09 -15.27 -2.85
N GLU A 204 16.67 -14.93 -1.64
CA GLU A 204 15.78 -15.75 -0.81
C GLU A 204 14.36 -15.15 -0.81
N ASP A 205 14.23 -13.94 -0.25
CA ASP A 205 13.00 -13.16 -0.24
C ASP A 205 13.27 -11.67 -0.53
N HIS A 206 12.22 -10.93 -0.87
CA HIS A 206 12.34 -9.51 -1.26
C HIS A 206 12.83 -8.61 -0.13
N CYS A 207 12.40 -8.83 1.12
CA CYS A 207 12.80 -8.03 2.26
C CYS A 207 14.29 -8.22 2.53
N ALA A 208 14.73 -9.47 2.68
CA ALA A 208 16.14 -9.80 2.90
C ALA A 208 17.02 -9.32 1.73
N PHE A 209 16.56 -9.51 0.48
CA PHE A 209 17.29 -9.04 -0.69
C PHE A 209 17.55 -7.52 -0.64
N TRP A 210 16.52 -6.71 -0.40
CA TRP A 210 16.69 -5.26 -0.41
C TRP A 210 17.45 -4.74 0.80
N CYS A 211 17.30 -5.36 1.97
CA CYS A 211 18.14 -5.07 3.13
C CYS A 211 19.62 -5.38 2.83
N ASN A 212 19.92 -6.54 2.23
CA ASN A 212 21.27 -6.93 1.85
C ASN A 212 21.83 -6.04 0.74
N PHE A 213 21.00 -5.64 -0.24
CA PHE A 213 21.38 -4.71 -1.31
C PHE A 213 21.88 -3.39 -0.72
N TYR A 214 21.10 -2.75 0.16
CA TYR A 214 21.50 -1.46 0.73
C TYR A 214 22.63 -1.57 1.76
N SER A 215 22.79 -2.74 2.40
CA SER A 215 23.93 -3.01 3.28
C SER A 215 25.23 -3.22 2.50
N LYS A 216 25.21 -3.95 1.38
CA LYS A 216 26.38 -4.25 0.54
C LYS A 216 26.74 -3.04 -0.34
N PHE A 217 25.74 -2.32 -0.82
CA PHE A 217 25.88 -1.17 -1.70
C PHE A 217 25.16 0.06 -1.13
N PRO A 218 25.72 0.71 -0.10
CA PRO A 218 25.14 1.94 0.45
C PRO A 218 25.02 3.02 -0.62
N LEU A 219 23.85 3.67 -0.68
CA LEU A 219 23.61 4.73 -1.65
C LEU A 219 24.40 5.99 -1.28
N ASN A 220 25.22 6.50 -2.20
CA ASN A 220 25.94 7.76 -2.02
C ASN A 220 25.11 8.93 -2.57
N ILE A 221 24.27 9.52 -1.71
CA ILE A 221 23.36 10.60 -2.11
C ILE A 221 23.87 11.94 -1.58
N SER A 222 24.54 12.71 -2.42
CA SER A 222 25.04 14.05 -2.06
C SER A 222 23.94 15.11 -2.06
N GLU A 223 22.98 15.00 -2.97
CA GLU A 223 21.93 16.00 -3.17
C GLU A 223 20.75 15.78 -2.21
N LYS A 224 20.43 16.80 -1.40
CA LYS A 224 19.33 16.74 -0.41
C LYS A 224 18.00 16.34 -1.03
N LYS A 225 17.69 16.79 -2.26
CA LYS A 225 16.44 16.47 -2.95
C LYS A 225 16.27 14.98 -3.25
N TRP A 226 17.33 14.19 -3.24
CA TRP A 226 17.32 12.75 -3.52
C TRP A 226 17.43 11.87 -2.29
N GLN A 227 17.64 12.46 -1.10
CA GLN A 227 17.74 11.72 0.16
C GLN A 227 16.50 10.86 0.46
N TYR A 228 15.33 11.25 -0.06
CA TYR A 228 14.09 10.49 0.06
C TYR A 228 14.13 9.11 -0.64
N VAL A 229 15.07 8.90 -1.57
CA VAL A 229 15.32 7.63 -2.28
C VAL A 229 16.10 6.62 -1.43
N ASN A 230 16.67 7.04 -0.30
CA ASN A 230 17.40 6.12 0.55
C ASN A 230 16.50 4.96 1.01
N GLU A 231 17.02 3.74 0.86
CA GLU A 231 16.32 2.48 1.19
C GLU A 231 14.98 2.26 0.47
N TRP A 232 14.74 2.90 -0.68
CA TRP A 232 13.45 2.87 -1.41
C TRP A 232 12.71 1.53 -1.38
N PHE A 233 13.36 0.44 -1.80
CA PHE A 233 12.72 -0.86 -1.90
C PHE A 233 12.75 -1.69 -0.61
N SER A 234 13.38 -1.18 0.45
CA SER A 234 13.46 -1.83 1.76
C SER A 234 12.30 -1.40 2.68
N PRO A 235 11.84 -2.28 3.59
CA PRO A 235 10.86 -1.91 4.61
C PRO A 235 11.30 -0.75 5.50
N GLU A 236 12.61 -0.51 5.63
CA GLU A 236 13.17 0.61 6.38
C GLU A 236 12.65 1.97 5.89
N TRP A 237 12.34 2.10 4.60
CA TRP A 237 11.76 3.31 4.04
C TRP A 237 10.46 3.71 4.73
N LEU A 238 9.55 2.75 4.93
CA LEU A 238 8.26 3.01 5.58
C LEU A 238 8.41 3.04 7.11
N LYS A 239 9.31 2.24 7.70
CA LYS A 239 9.62 2.28 9.14
C LYS A 239 10.09 3.68 9.59
N LYS A 240 10.96 4.32 8.83
CA LYS A 240 11.48 5.68 9.12
C LYS A 240 10.44 6.79 8.96
N ARG A 241 9.28 6.49 8.37
CA ARG A 241 8.19 7.44 8.10
C ARG A 241 6.95 7.17 8.96
N ARG A 242 7.08 6.34 9.99
CA ARG A 242 6.04 6.22 11.01
C ARG A 242 5.83 7.56 11.70
N LEU A 243 4.58 7.82 12.05
CA LEU A 243 4.21 8.97 12.84
C LEU A 243 4.33 8.64 14.32
N GLU A 244 4.71 9.63 15.11
CA GLU A 244 4.67 9.52 16.58
C GLU A 244 3.24 9.56 17.13
N LYS A 245 2.33 10.25 16.42
CA LYS A 245 0.95 10.43 16.81
C LYS A 245 0.00 10.25 15.64
N ALA A 246 -1.16 9.67 15.93
CA ALA A 246 -2.25 9.56 14.96
C ALA A 246 -2.71 10.96 14.55
N ASN A 247 -2.95 11.15 13.25
CA ASN A 247 -3.46 12.40 12.71
C ASN A 247 -4.80 12.14 11.99
N ARG A 248 -5.39 13.17 11.40
CA ARG A 248 -6.70 13.07 10.72
C ARG A 248 -6.70 12.16 9.48
N ASN A 249 -5.56 11.72 8.97
CA ASN A 249 -5.41 10.87 7.79
C ASN A 249 -4.38 9.76 8.02
N SER A 250 -4.57 9.02 9.11
CA SER A 250 -3.64 7.96 9.50
C SER A 250 -4.32 6.59 9.56
N GLN A 251 -3.52 5.58 9.28
CA GLN A 251 -3.78 4.17 9.54
C GLN A 251 -2.96 3.77 10.76
N VAL A 252 -3.61 3.12 11.71
CA VAL A 252 -3.02 2.68 12.97
C VAL A 252 -3.09 1.17 13.01
N LEU A 253 -1.93 0.55 13.27
CA LEU A 253 -1.80 -0.89 13.39
C LEU A 253 -1.72 -1.23 14.88
N VAL A 254 -2.59 -2.14 15.33
CA VAL A 254 -2.64 -2.56 16.73
C VAL A 254 -2.66 -4.08 16.81
N LYS A 255 -2.18 -4.67 17.92
CA LYS A 255 -2.21 -6.14 18.09
C LYS A 255 -3.64 -6.66 18.22
N SER A 256 -4.48 -5.91 18.91
CA SER A 256 -5.90 -6.19 19.13
C SER A 256 -6.62 -4.96 19.66
N VAL A 257 -7.94 -4.92 19.51
CA VAL A 257 -8.83 -3.96 20.17
C VAL A 257 -9.77 -4.74 21.07
N ALA A 258 -9.79 -4.43 22.36
CA ALA A 258 -10.66 -5.11 23.31
C ALA A 258 -12.15 -4.77 23.07
N PRO A 259 -13.10 -5.66 23.38
CA PRO A 259 -14.53 -5.42 23.19
C PRO A 259 -15.03 -4.12 23.82
N GLU A 260 -14.52 -3.76 24.99
CA GLU A 260 -14.91 -2.56 25.75
C GLU A 260 -14.54 -1.24 25.07
N LEU A 261 -13.59 -1.27 24.12
CA LEU A 261 -13.19 -0.10 23.33
C LEU A 261 -14.06 0.08 22.08
N ILE A 262 -14.98 -0.86 21.81
CA ILE A 262 -15.90 -0.79 20.67
C ILE A 262 -17.15 -0.02 21.09
N VAL A 263 -17.31 1.17 20.54
CA VAL A 263 -18.45 2.05 20.78
C VAL A 263 -19.70 1.56 20.09
N GLY A 264 -19.57 1.03 18.87
CA GLY A 264 -20.72 0.60 18.10
C GLY A 264 -20.41 0.17 16.67
N PHE A 265 -21.48 -0.08 15.93
CA PHE A 265 -21.42 -0.58 14.55
C PHE A 265 -22.35 0.24 13.67
N ILE A 266 -21.84 0.73 12.54
CA ILE A 266 -22.61 1.50 11.56
C ILE A 266 -22.77 0.64 10.31
N HIS A 267 -24.00 0.25 9.99
CA HIS A 267 -24.31 -0.42 8.72
C HIS A 267 -24.17 0.60 7.57
N ILE A 268 -23.21 0.38 6.66
CA ILE A 268 -22.92 1.32 5.57
C ILE A 268 -23.13 0.73 4.17
N ALA A 269 -23.16 -0.59 4.01
CA ALA A 269 -23.22 -1.25 2.72
C ALA A 269 -24.08 -2.51 2.74
N SER A 270 -24.72 -2.82 1.62
CA SER A 270 -25.30 -4.12 1.33
C SER A 270 -24.52 -4.80 0.20
N PRO A 271 -24.87 -6.03 -0.24
CA PRO A 271 -24.22 -6.66 -1.39
C PRO A 271 -24.25 -5.80 -2.67
N SER A 272 -25.21 -4.88 -2.78
CA SER A 272 -25.32 -3.94 -3.91
C SER A 272 -24.37 -2.73 -3.82
N GLY A 273 -23.64 -2.57 -2.73
CA GLY A 273 -22.80 -1.41 -2.42
C GLY A 273 -23.38 -0.53 -1.30
N PHE A 274 -22.97 0.74 -1.23
CA PHE A 274 -23.40 1.65 -0.17
C PHE A 274 -24.93 1.76 -0.06
N ILE A 275 -25.46 1.69 1.17
CA ILE A 275 -26.89 1.90 1.42
C ILE A 275 -27.27 3.37 1.19
N LYS A 276 -28.55 3.64 0.88
CA LYS A 276 -29.03 4.96 0.42
C LYS A 276 -28.58 6.13 1.30
N LYS A 277 -28.56 5.96 2.63
CA LYS A 277 -28.14 6.97 3.61
C LYS A 277 -26.69 7.42 3.44
N PHE A 278 -25.80 6.55 2.95
CA PHE A 278 -24.36 6.79 2.83
C PHE A 278 -23.89 6.92 1.38
N ARG A 279 -24.81 6.90 0.40
CA ARG A 279 -24.45 7.12 -1.01
C ARG A 279 -24.00 8.57 -1.21
N PRO A 280 -22.84 8.83 -1.82
CA PRO A 280 -22.41 10.18 -2.17
C PRO A 280 -23.44 10.85 -3.09
N SER A 281 -24.09 11.91 -2.63
CA SER A 281 -25.02 12.71 -3.43
C SER A 281 -24.29 13.91 -4.04
N LYS A 282 -24.45 14.15 -5.35
CA LYS A 282 -23.95 15.37 -6.00
C LYS A 282 -24.77 16.63 -5.65
N ALA A 283 -25.93 16.49 -5.00
CA ALA A 283 -27.00 17.49 -5.07
C ALA A 283 -27.63 17.88 -3.70
N LYS A 284 -26.83 18.23 -2.68
CA LYS A 284 -27.26 18.85 -1.38
C LYS A 284 -27.42 17.92 -0.15
N GLY A 285 -26.56 16.94 0.05
CA GLY A 285 -26.46 16.22 1.33
C GLY A 285 -24.99 15.87 1.62
N GLY A 286 -24.55 16.05 2.87
CA GLY A 286 -23.15 16.06 3.31
C GLY A 286 -22.25 14.93 2.81
N SER A 287 -20.93 15.08 2.99
CA SER A 287 -19.97 14.05 2.59
C SER A 287 -20.23 12.72 3.32
N PHE A 288 -19.82 11.59 2.73
CA PHE A 288 -19.89 10.27 3.37
C PHE A 288 -19.35 10.31 4.81
N SER A 289 -18.19 10.94 5.01
CA SER A 289 -17.58 11.10 6.33
C SER A 289 -18.49 11.89 7.28
N GLN A 290 -19.16 12.95 6.84
CA GLN A 290 -20.10 13.70 7.67
C GLN A 290 -21.31 12.85 8.10
N MET A 291 -21.82 11.99 7.20
CA MET A 291 -22.92 11.08 7.52
C MET A 291 -22.48 10.05 8.56
N VAL A 292 -21.28 9.49 8.43
CA VAL A 292 -20.72 8.55 9.43
C VAL A 292 -20.55 9.23 10.78
N TRP A 293 -19.98 10.43 10.83
CA TRP A 293 -19.79 11.15 12.10
C TRP A 293 -21.10 11.50 12.81
N ARG A 294 -22.19 11.73 12.09
CA ARG A 294 -23.52 11.90 12.71
C ARG A 294 -23.96 10.66 13.49
N GLU A 295 -23.69 9.47 12.97
CA GLU A 295 -23.97 8.23 13.69
C GLU A 295 -23.06 8.08 14.90
N VAL A 296 -21.77 8.39 14.76
CA VAL A 296 -20.81 8.34 15.87
C VAL A 296 -21.27 9.24 17.02
N PHE A 297 -21.66 10.49 16.72
CA PHE A 297 -22.16 11.40 17.76
C PHE A 297 -23.41 10.86 18.46
N GLN A 298 -24.30 10.16 17.76
CA GLN A 298 -25.46 9.52 18.39
C GLN A 298 -25.10 8.34 19.30
N MET A 299 -23.94 7.69 19.08
CA MET A 299 -23.47 6.57 19.89
C MET A 299 -22.67 7.01 21.12
N THR A 300 -22.03 8.19 21.05
CA THR A 300 -21.16 8.72 22.11
C THR A 300 -21.80 9.83 22.95
N SER A 301 -23.06 10.20 22.67
CA SER A 301 -23.85 11.17 23.46
C SER A 301 -24.76 10.45 24.45
#